data_AF-A0A2Z6MEB7-F1
#
_entry.id   AF-A0A2Z6MEB7-F1
#
_cell.length_a   1.000
_cell.length_b   1.000
_cell.length_c   1.000
_cell.angle_alpha   90.00
_cell.angle_beta   90.00
_cell.angle_gamma   90.00
#
_symmetry.space_group_name_H-M   'P 1'
#
loop_
_entity.id
_entity.type
_entity.pdbx_description
1 polymer ?
#
loop_
_entity_poly.entity_id
_entity_poly.type
_entity_poly.pdbx_seq_one_letter_code
_entity_poly.pdbx_strand_id
1 'polypeptide(L)'
;MIKCKILASRKPNKIIITFVVTKEWLGYISSDPKPEAIHFTTIPNVIQPECEKTADFPGFYEVVMMKMEEPFERLLDQLEPTVNAIISDVELRWPVTVANRWNVLVAAFSTMSATFYSV
;
A
#
# COMPACT_ATOMS: atom_id res chain seq x y z
N MET A 1 -0.76 -2.80 8.63
CA MET A 1 -1.89 -2.63 9.57
C MET A 1 -1.50 -2.01 10.93
N ILE A 2 -0.59 -2.59 11.73
CA ILE A 2 -0.28 -2.10 13.11
C ILE A 2 0.05 -0.60 13.16
N LYS A 3 0.93 -0.10 12.28
CA LYS A 3 1.29 1.31 12.23
C LYS A 3 0.10 2.22 11.89
N CYS A 4 -0.81 1.78 11.02
CA CYS A 4 -2.03 2.50 10.68
C CYS A 4 -2.96 2.64 11.89
N LYS A 5 -3.10 1.57 12.69
CA LYS A 5 -3.88 1.60 13.95
C LYS A 5 -3.32 2.62 14.94
N ILE A 6 -1.99 2.70 15.08
CA ILE A 6 -1.32 3.70 15.92
C ILE A 6 -1.54 5.12 15.39
N LEU A 7 -1.50 5.30 14.07
CA LEU A 7 -1.72 6.62 13.46
C LEU A 7 -3.16 7.09 13.69
N ALA A 8 -4.15 6.21 13.47
CA ALA A 8 -5.57 6.48 13.71
C ALA A 8 -5.86 6.82 15.17
N SER A 9 -5.23 6.12 16.13
CA SER A 9 -5.44 6.39 17.56
C SER A 9 -4.83 7.71 18.03
N ARG A 10 -3.73 8.16 17.41
CA ARG A 10 -3.07 9.44 17.75
C ARG A 10 -3.83 10.68 17.26
N LYS A 11 -4.68 10.54 16.23
CA LYS A 11 -5.48 11.64 15.66
C LYS A 11 -6.93 11.18 15.43
N PRO A 12 -7.69 10.91 16.51
CA PRO A 12 -9.05 10.41 16.40
C PRO A 12 -9.92 11.35 15.57
N ASN A 13 -10.72 10.80 14.66
CA ASN A 13 -11.68 11.51 13.80
C ASN A 13 -11.07 12.61 12.92
N LYS A 14 -9.73 12.64 12.75
CA LYS A 14 -9.03 13.63 11.91
C LYS A 14 -8.38 13.02 10.68
N ILE A 15 -8.22 11.70 10.65
CA ILE A 15 -7.61 10.99 9.54
C ILE A 15 -8.49 9.81 9.15
N ILE A 16 -8.62 9.61 7.85
CA ILE A 16 -9.23 8.43 7.24
C ILE A 16 -8.09 7.69 6.55
N ILE A 17 -7.96 6.40 6.81
CA ILE A 17 -6.91 5.58 6.24
C ILE A 17 -7.56 4.56 5.30
N THR A 18 -7.30 4.71 4.01
CA THR A 18 -7.61 3.69 3.01
C THR A 18 -6.39 2.78 2.85
N PHE A 19 -6.49 1.56 3.38
CA PHE A 19 -5.43 0.55 3.31
C PHE A 19 -5.61 -0.28 2.04
N VAL A 20 -4.79 0.00 1.03
CA VAL A 20 -4.84 -0.64 -0.28
C VAL A 20 -3.98 -1.90 -0.30
N VAL A 21 -4.55 -3.02 -0.74
CA VAL A 21 -3.84 -4.30 -0.93
C VAL A 21 -4.30 -4.98 -2.21
N THR A 22 -3.71 -6.11 -2.59
CA THR A 22 -4.29 -6.96 -3.63
C THR A 22 -5.50 -7.73 -3.09
N LYS A 23 -6.34 -8.29 -3.98
CA LYS A 23 -7.48 -9.13 -3.57
C LYS A 23 -7.04 -10.36 -2.78
N GLU A 24 -5.91 -10.97 -3.16
CA GLU A 24 -5.31 -12.09 -2.43
C GLU A 24 -4.95 -11.68 -0.99
N TRP A 25 -4.25 -10.55 -0.82
CA TRP A 25 -3.86 -10.06 0.50
C TRP A 25 -5.04 -9.72 1.41
N LEU A 26 -6.14 -9.19 0.84
CA LEU A 26 -7.35 -8.96 1.62
C LEU A 26 -7.88 -10.25 2.24
N GLY A 27 -7.77 -11.37 1.52
CA GLY A 27 -8.12 -12.70 2.04
C GLY A 27 -7.35 -13.05 3.32
N TYR A 28 -6.07 -12.66 3.42
CA TYR A 28 -5.24 -12.94 4.59
C TYR A 28 -5.49 -11.99 5.77
N ILE A 29 -5.84 -10.73 5.52
CA ILE A 29 -5.88 -9.69 6.58
C ILE A 29 -7.29 -9.25 6.96
N SER A 30 -8.33 -9.69 6.24
CA SER A 30 -9.72 -9.25 6.43
C SER A 30 -10.26 -9.52 7.85
N SER A 31 -9.75 -10.53 8.54
CA SER A 31 -10.15 -10.89 9.91
C SER A 31 -9.49 -10.02 10.99
N ASP A 32 -8.48 -9.21 10.66
CA ASP A 32 -7.79 -8.37 11.64
C ASP A 32 -8.71 -7.21 12.11
N PRO A 33 -9.07 -7.13 13.40
CA PRO A 33 -9.91 -6.06 13.93
C PRO A 33 -9.28 -4.69 13.66
N LYS A 34 -10.04 -3.73 13.13
CA LYS A 34 -9.55 -2.39 12.79
C LYS A 34 -10.52 -1.30 13.25
N PRO A 35 -10.02 -0.10 13.61
CA PRO A 35 -10.86 1.06 13.86
C PRO A 35 -11.73 1.41 12.65
N GLU A 36 -12.86 2.08 12.89
CA GLU A 36 -13.78 2.54 11.84
C GLU A 36 -13.10 3.45 10.82
N ALA A 37 -12.15 4.28 11.26
CA ALA A 37 -11.36 5.17 10.42
C ALA A 37 -10.42 4.47 9.43
N ILE A 38 -10.28 3.14 9.49
CA ILE A 38 -9.45 2.37 8.55
C ILE A 38 -10.37 1.56 7.64
N HIS A 39 -10.29 1.80 6.33
CA HIS A 39 -11.04 1.08 5.30
C HIS A 39 -10.09 0.23 4.48
N PHE A 40 -10.47 -1.01 4.18
CA PHE A 40 -9.76 -1.81 3.21
C PHE A 40 -10.30 -1.54 1.81
N THR A 41 -9.40 -1.49 0.85
CA THR A 41 -9.75 -1.52 -0.57
C THR A 41 -8.74 -2.37 -1.32
N THR A 42 -9.10 -2.80 -2.52
CA THR A 42 -8.29 -3.75 -3.27
C THR A 42 -7.99 -3.27 -4.68
N ILE A 43 -6.76 -3.49 -5.12
CA ILE A 43 -6.41 -3.55 -6.53
C ILE A 43 -6.47 -5.01 -7.03
N PRO A 44 -6.64 -5.26 -8.34
CA PRO A 44 -6.55 -6.60 -8.91
C PRO A 44 -5.20 -7.26 -8.58
N ASN A 45 -5.19 -8.59 -8.50
CA ASN A 45 -3.93 -9.34 -8.44
C ASN A 45 -3.25 -9.20 -9.81
N VAL A 46 -1.97 -8.83 -9.83
CA VAL A 46 -1.21 -8.58 -11.08
C VAL A 46 -0.25 -9.71 -11.44
N ILE A 47 -0.17 -10.73 -10.59
CA ILE A 47 0.75 -11.87 -10.62
C ILE A 47 0.00 -13.19 -10.35
N GLN A 48 0.69 -14.31 -10.60
CA GLN A 48 0.36 -15.61 -10.00
C GLN A 48 0.35 -15.51 -8.45
N PRO A 49 -0.31 -16.44 -7.74
CA PRO A 49 -0.48 -16.36 -6.29
C PRO A 49 0.83 -16.05 -5.58
N GLU A 50 0.79 -15.19 -4.57
CA GLU A 50 1.99 -14.75 -3.84
C GLU A 50 2.72 -15.91 -3.14
N CYS A 51 2.02 -17.03 -2.93
CA CYS A 51 2.59 -18.30 -2.49
C CYS A 51 3.71 -18.82 -3.43
N GLU A 52 3.67 -18.49 -4.72
CA GLU A 52 4.63 -18.92 -5.74
C GLU A 52 5.84 -17.97 -5.87
N LYS A 53 5.89 -16.89 -5.06
CA LYS A 53 6.99 -15.91 -5.03
C LYS A 53 8.37 -16.54 -4.82
N THR A 54 8.44 -17.69 -4.16
CA THR A 54 9.70 -18.40 -3.87
C THR A 54 10.30 -19.06 -5.11
N ALA A 55 9.51 -19.27 -6.18
CA ALA A 55 9.97 -19.88 -7.42
C ALA A 55 10.74 -18.89 -8.34
N ASP A 56 10.30 -17.63 -8.39
CA ASP A 56 10.93 -16.56 -9.19
C ASP A 56 10.68 -15.18 -8.57
N PHE A 57 11.50 -14.80 -7.60
CA PHE A 57 11.40 -13.49 -6.95
C PHE A 57 11.73 -12.31 -7.90
N PRO A 58 12.76 -12.35 -8.76
CA PRO A 58 13.03 -11.27 -9.71
C PRO A 58 11.86 -11.01 -10.66
N GLY A 59 11.29 -12.06 -11.28
CA GLY A 59 10.14 -11.93 -12.17
C GLY A 59 8.90 -11.43 -11.42
N PHE A 60 8.66 -11.92 -10.20
CA PHE A 60 7.63 -11.39 -9.32
C PHE A 60 7.80 -9.88 -9.09
N TYR A 61 9.00 -9.44 -8.73
CA TYR A 61 9.29 -8.04 -8.42
C TYR A 61 9.10 -7.13 -9.64
N GLU A 62 9.58 -7.57 -10.81
CA GLU A 62 9.38 -6.85 -12.08
C GLU A 62 7.89 -6.65 -12.40
N VAL A 63 7.09 -7.70 -12.27
CA VAL A 63 5.66 -7.63 -12.54
C VAL A 63 4.94 -6.71 -11.56
N VAL A 64 5.31 -6.75 -10.26
CA VAL A 64 4.79 -5.84 -9.24
C VAL A 64 5.10 -4.39 -9.60
N MET A 65 6.33 -4.10 -10.03
CA MET A 65 6.73 -2.73 -10.43
C MET A 65 6.00 -2.25 -11.68
N MET A 66 5.78 -3.13 -12.65
CA MET A 66 5.21 -2.75 -13.94
C MET A 66 3.68 -2.65 -13.91
N LYS A 67 3.01 -3.52 -13.14
CA LYS A 67 1.55 -3.73 -13.29
C LYS A 67 0.70 -3.21 -12.13
N MET A 68 1.27 -2.94 -10.95
CA MET A 68 0.46 -2.44 -9.82
C MET A 68 0.17 -0.94 -9.89
N GLU A 69 0.99 -0.17 -10.62
CA GLU A 69 0.86 1.29 -10.71
C GLU A 69 -0.49 1.73 -11.32
N GLU A 70 -0.82 1.23 -12.51
CA GLU A 70 -2.06 1.58 -13.23
C GLU A 70 -3.35 1.30 -12.44
N PRO A 71 -3.58 0.10 -11.85
CA PRO A 71 -4.78 -0.15 -11.07
C PRO A 71 -4.81 0.64 -9.76
N PHE A 72 -3.66 0.94 -9.16
CA PHE A 72 -3.60 1.82 -7.99
C PHE A 72 -4.00 3.24 -8.35
N GLU A 73 -3.50 3.77 -9.46
CA GLU A 73 -3.83 5.12 -9.93
C GLU A 73 -5.33 5.24 -10.26
N ARG A 74 -5.90 4.27 -10.97
CA ARG A 74 -7.36 4.21 -11.21
C ARG A 74 -8.19 4.14 -9.94
N LEU A 75 -7.67 3.51 -8.89
CA LEU A 75 -8.33 3.45 -7.60
C LEU A 75 -8.35 4.84 -6.94
N LEU A 76 -7.28 5.64 -7.07
CA LEU A 76 -7.24 6.99 -6.51
C LEU A 76 -8.37 7.88 -7.06
N ASP A 77 -8.70 7.75 -8.35
CA ASP A 77 -9.82 8.47 -8.99
C ASP A 77 -11.19 8.14 -8.36
N GLN A 78 -11.31 6.98 -7.72
CA GLN A 78 -12.57 6.47 -7.17
C GLN A 78 -12.70 6.71 -5.66
N LEU A 79 -11.66 7.22 -5.01
CA LEU A 79 -11.67 7.44 -3.57
C LEU A 79 -12.36 8.76 -3.20
N GLU A 80 -13.35 8.64 -2.32
CA GLU A 80 -14.00 9.78 -1.67
C GLU A 80 -13.84 9.67 -0.14
N PRO A 81 -13.28 10.69 0.53
CA PRO A 81 -12.72 11.93 -0.02
C PRO A 81 -11.41 11.72 -0.78
N THR A 82 -11.04 12.70 -1.61
CA THR A 82 -9.76 12.70 -2.34
C THR A 82 -8.58 12.55 -1.38
N VAL A 83 -7.60 11.74 -1.77
CA VAL A 83 -6.42 11.47 -0.92
C VAL A 83 -5.54 12.71 -0.73
N ASN A 84 -5.05 12.92 0.48
CA ASN A 84 -4.12 14.02 0.80
C ASN A 84 -2.66 13.56 0.87
N ALA A 85 -2.43 12.28 1.18
CA ALA A 85 -1.11 11.70 1.33
C ALA A 85 -1.12 10.20 1.01
N ILE A 86 -0.01 9.71 0.47
CA ILE A 86 0.27 8.31 0.20
C ILE A 86 1.38 7.85 1.14
N ILE A 87 1.18 6.70 1.79
CA ILE A 87 2.24 6.00 2.53
C ILE A 87 2.44 4.66 1.83
N SER A 88 3.65 4.41 1.34
CA SER A 88 3.95 3.18 0.61
C SER A 88 5.18 2.48 1.16
N ASP A 89 5.27 1.18 0.92
CA ASP A 89 6.51 0.45 1.15
C ASP A 89 7.63 1.05 0.29
N VAL A 90 8.83 1.20 0.85
CA VAL A 90 10.00 1.78 0.16
C VAL A 90 10.49 0.90 -0.98
N GLU A 91 10.19 -0.41 -0.96
CA GLU A 91 10.49 -1.30 -2.06
C GLU A 91 9.68 -0.94 -3.32
N LEU A 92 8.47 -0.40 -3.16
CA LEU A 92 7.64 0.07 -4.26
C LEU A 92 8.11 1.45 -4.72
N ARG A 93 8.64 1.54 -5.95
CA ARG A 93 9.15 2.81 -6.50
C ARG A 93 8.08 3.69 -7.12
N TRP A 94 7.09 3.08 -7.78
CA TRP A 94 6.02 3.77 -8.49
C TRP A 94 5.12 4.70 -7.63
N PRO A 95 4.87 4.47 -6.32
CA PRO A 95 3.99 5.34 -5.54
C PRO A 95 4.49 6.78 -5.43
N VAL A 96 5.81 7.00 -5.45
CA VAL A 96 6.40 8.35 -5.45
C VAL A 96 6.06 9.07 -6.76
N THR A 97 6.19 8.37 -7.89
CA THR A 97 5.83 8.91 -9.20
C THR A 97 4.34 9.22 -9.28
N VAL A 98 3.48 8.31 -8.80
CA VAL A 98 2.02 8.55 -8.71
C VAL A 98 1.73 9.77 -7.85
N ALA A 99 2.30 9.87 -6.65
CA ALA A 99 2.06 11.00 -5.75
C ALA A 99 2.44 12.35 -6.38
N ASN A 100 3.56 12.39 -7.11
CA ASN A 100 3.98 13.58 -7.85
C ASN A 100 3.00 13.95 -8.96
N ARG A 101 2.47 12.99 -9.72
CA ARG A 101 1.45 13.24 -10.76
C ARG A 101 0.14 13.77 -10.16
N TRP A 102 -0.23 13.25 -9.00
CA TRP A 102 -1.45 13.62 -8.28
C TRP A 102 -1.30 14.85 -7.39
N ASN A 103 -0.10 15.41 -7.30
CA ASN A 103 0.22 16.55 -6.43
C ASN A 103 -0.18 16.32 -4.96
N VAL A 104 0.12 15.12 -4.43
CA VAL A 104 -0.16 14.73 -3.04
C VAL A 104 1.13 14.40 -2.29
N LEU A 105 1.08 14.48 -0.96
CA LEU A 105 2.24 14.14 -0.12
C LEU A 105 2.55 12.64 -0.23
N VAL A 106 3.83 12.27 -0.15
CA VAL A 106 4.25 10.87 -0.08
C VAL A 106 5.24 10.62 1.05
N ALA A 107 5.07 9.50 1.75
CA ALA A 107 6.02 9.01 2.74
C ALA A 107 6.40 7.56 2.44
N ALA A 108 7.70 7.30 2.34
CA ALA A 108 8.22 5.95 2.23
C ALA A 108 8.28 5.29 3.62
N PHE A 109 7.81 4.04 3.70
CA PHE A 109 7.81 3.24 4.91
C PHE A 109 8.62 1.97 4.65
N SER A 110 9.57 1.67 5.53
CA SER A 110 10.31 0.41 5.47
C SER A 110 9.92 -0.50 6.63
N THR A 111 9.75 -1.78 6.32
CA THR A 111 9.63 -2.84 7.33
C THR A 111 10.99 -3.42 7.73
N MET A 112 12.06 -3.09 7.00
CA MET A 112 13.44 -3.49 7.31
C MET A 112 13.99 -2.68 8.49
N SER A 113 14.98 -3.24 9.20
CA SER A 113 15.72 -2.53 10.24
C SER A 113 16.56 -1.40 9.64
N ALA A 114 16.89 -0.38 10.45
CA ALA A 114 17.74 0.72 10.02
C ALA A 114 19.14 0.25 9.54
N THR A 115 19.63 -0.87 10.08
CA THR A 115 20.90 -1.48 9.67
C THR A 115 20.90 -1.94 8.21
N PHE A 116 19.73 -2.24 7.63
CA PHE A 116 19.60 -2.58 6.21
C PHE A 116 20.04 -1.43 5.30
N TYR A 117 19.94 -0.18 5.76
CA TYR A 117 20.34 1.03 5.04
C TYR A 117 21.70 1.57 5.48
N SER A 118 22.41 0.85 6.34
CA SER A 118 23.75 1.25 6.77
C SER A 118 24.79 0.78 5.75
N VAL A 119 25.79 1.62 5.51
CA VAL A 119 26.90 1.39 4.57
C VAL A 119 28.04 0.65 5.27
#